data_AF-A0A8H3XHE1-F1
#
_entry.id   AF-A0A8H3XHE1-F1
#
_cell.length_a   1.000
_cell.length_b   1.000
_cell.length_c   1.000
_cell.angle_alpha   90.00
_cell.angle_beta   90.00
_cell.angle_gamma   90.00
#
_symmetry.space_group_name_H-M   'P 1'
#
loop_
_entity.id
_entity.type
_entity.pdbx_description
1 polymer ?
#
loop_
_entity_poly.entity_id
_entity_poly.type
_entity_poly.pdbx_seq_one_letter_code
_entity_poly.pdbx_strand_id
1 'polypeptide(L)'
;MRGVDAALVAVSQKNNTITKIAIPIEHTEHMKWLSDLSIEALKSVLEHSNIQIQVITQDRPQSLSRLMQSLNSSIYFGDNVHLPINIDRSADPVTVKYCQTFEWSFGPMSIRYRIQQEDDIEVSPFYYIWAKYTILKYKYGIDRNLVGRLYGVSLYNTRLNEFNITTGRRPFNAAEVLQDTKYPNNSPYLSQIPCSWGALFFPEIWREFHEYLNARIQDLAGHKLLKMYVPKSGSNKWGGKSWKRYFIELIYFRGYLMLYPNYEGSTSFTSNHAEKGVHLGSKKKEKGLWLLPLMEEDIILEGLPDDHLSGFKDLPIMDLWGNLVSQEELISRGRLLHSKLSICPPSESDELTFDPRDLLCVDNSTLSNDE
;
A
#
# COMPACT_ATOMS: atom_id res chain seq x y z
N MET A 1 17.34 11.91 -30.35
CA MET A 1 17.91 13.16 -29.80
C MET A 1 18.38 12.88 -28.38
N ARG A 2 19.62 12.41 -28.24
CA ARG A 2 20.21 11.89 -27.00
C ARG A 2 21.55 12.60 -26.78
N GLY A 3 21.73 13.27 -25.65
CA GLY A 3 23.04 13.76 -25.21
C GLY A 3 23.08 15.18 -24.64
N VAL A 4 22.20 16.09 -25.07
CA VAL A 4 22.27 17.51 -24.65
C VAL A 4 21.55 17.73 -23.31
N ASP A 5 20.43 17.02 -23.05
CA ASP A 5 19.65 17.21 -21.82
C ASP A 5 20.30 16.61 -20.57
N ALA A 6 20.99 15.46 -20.69
CA ALA A 6 21.71 14.86 -19.57
C ALA A 6 22.88 15.74 -19.08
N ALA A 7 23.52 16.47 -20.00
CA ALA A 7 24.57 17.42 -19.66
C ALA A 7 24.01 18.68 -18.97
N LEU A 8 22.82 19.14 -19.35
CA LEU A 8 22.12 20.25 -18.68
C LEU A 8 21.71 19.89 -17.24
N VAL A 9 21.27 18.66 -17.00
CA VAL A 9 20.94 18.14 -15.66
C VAL A 9 22.21 18.03 -14.79
N ALA A 10 23.33 17.55 -15.35
CA ALA A 10 24.59 17.40 -14.62
C ALA A 10 25.30 18.74 -14.33
N VAL A 11 25.24 19.71 -15.25
CA VAL A 11 25.87 21.04 -15.09
C VAL A 11 25.06 21.94 -14.15
N SER A 12 23.78 21.63 -13.90
CA SER A 12 22.88 22.40 -13.07
C SER A 12 23.02 22.18 -11.55
N GLN A 13 23.71 21.12 -11.11
CA GLN A 13 23.85 20.80 -9.68
C GLN A 13 24.84 21.72 -8.92
N LYS A 14 25.31 22.82 -9.54
CA LYS A 14 26.31 23.74 -8.97
C LYS A 14 25.76 25.03 -8.32
N ASN A 15 24.44 25.26 -8.32
CA ASN A 15 23.84 26.41 -7.61
C ASN A 15 22.87 25.92 -6.52
N ASN A 16 23.34 25.89 -5.27
CA ASN A 16 22.60 25.42 -4.09
C ASN A 16 21.41 26.30 -3.63
N THR A 17 21.05 27.35 -4.37
CA THR A 17 19.96 28.27 -4.00
C THR A 17 18.65 28.06 -4.77
N ILE A 18 18.64 27.26 -5.84
CA ILE A 18 17.46 27.06 -6.68
C ILE A 18 17.20 25.56 -6.88
N THR A 19 16.10 25.06 -6.32
CA THR A 19 15.57 23.72 -6.58
C THR A 19 15.02 23.67 -8.02
N LYS A 20 15.65 22.90 -8.92
CA LYS A 20 15.20 22.76 -10.32
C LYS A 20 14.42 21.47 -10.54
N ILE A 21 13.12 21.56 -10.75
CA ILE A 21 12.27 20.42 -11.08
C ILE A 21 12.30 20.23 -12.61
N ALA A 22 12.93 19.15 -13.08
CA ALA A 22 12.98 18.79 -14.49
C ALA A 22 11.88 17.77 -14.80
N ILE A 23 10.95 18.12 -15.69
CA ILE A 23 9.83 17.26 -16.10
C ILE A 23 9.76 17.24 -17.64
N PRO A 24 9.54 16.08 -18.27
CA PRO A 24 9.34 15.99 -19.71
C PRO A 24 8.16 16.86 -20.18
N ILE A 25 8.32 17.56 -21.30
CA ILE A 25 7.34 18.55 -21.77
C ILE A 25 5.98 17.91 -22.08
N GLU A 26 6.00 16.66 -22.53
CA GLU A 26 4.82 15.83 -22.80
C GLU A 26 3.98 15.52 -21.55
N HIS A 27 4.56 15.59 -20.35
CA HIS A 27 3.83 15.31 -19.11
C HIS A 27 3.30 16.59 -18.44
N THR A 28 3.52 17.77 -19.04
CA THR A 28 3.19 19.05 -18.42
C THR A 28 1.69 19.28 -18.22
N GLU A 29 0.85 18.70 -19.07
CA GLU A 29 -0.62 18.77 -18.91
C GLU A 29 -1.11 18.06 -17.64
N HIS A 30 -0.36 17.06 -17.16
CA HIS A 30 -0.66 16.27 -15.97
C HIS A 30 -0.02 16.80 -14.69
N MET A 31 0.45 18.06 -14.68
CA MET A 31 1.16 18.65 -13.54
C MET A 31 0.27 19.49 -12.61
N LYS A 32 -1.03 19.60 -12.88
CA LYS A 32 -1.95 20.47 -12.09
C LYS A 32 -1.86 20.19 -10.59
N TRP A 33 -1.72 18.93 -10.18
CA TRP A 33 -1.62 18.49 -8.79
C TRP A 33 -0.43 19.08 -8.01
N LEU A 34 0.64 19.51 -8.69
CA LEU A 34 1.77 20.17 -8.04
C LEU A 34 1.38 21.52 -7.41
N SER A 35 0.32 22.16 -7.91
CA SER A 35 -0.16 23.45 -7.37
C SER A 35 -0.77 23.33 -5.98
N ASP A 36 -1.24 22.14 -5.59
CA ASP A 36 -1.78 21.86 -4.25
C ASP A 36 -0.69 21.50 -3.22
N LEU A 37 0.57 21.36 -3.64
CA LEU A 37 1.67 21.04 -2.75
C LEU A 37 2.23 22.28 -2.05
N SER A 38 2.52 22.13 -0.76
CA SER A 38 3.31 23.11 0.01
C SER A 38 4.73 23.27 -0.57
N ILE A 39 5.38 24.41 -0.29
CA ILE A 39 6.76 24.68 -0.73
C ILE A 39 7.74 23.64 -0.18
N GLU A 40 7.53 23.17 1.05
CA GLU A 40 8.32 22.12 1.69
C GLU A 40 8.26 20.81 0.91
N ALA A 41 7.04 20.40 0.51
CA ALA A 41 6.82 19.22 -0.32
C ALA A 41 7.46 19.39 -1.71
N LEU A 42 7.36 20.57 -2.34
CA LEU A 42 7.98 20.82 -3.65
C LEU A 42 9.51 20.72 -3.60
N LYS A 43 10.14 21.14 -2.49
CA LYS A 43 11.59 21.00 -2.29
C LYS A 43 12.03 19.54 -2.24
N SER A 44 11.23 18.64 -1.65
CA SER A 44 11.59 17.23 -1.53
C SER A 44 11.40 16.42 -2.82
N VAL A 45 10.70 16.95 -3.83
CA VAL A 45 10.44 16.28 -5.13
C VAL A 45 11.72 15.80 -5.80
N LEU A 46 12.85 16.49 -5.63
CA LEU A 46 14.12 16.10 -6.26
C LEU A 46 14.95 15.14 -5.41
N GLU A 47 14.77 15.17 -4.09
CA GLU A 47 15.63 14.44 -3.15
C GLU A 47 15.08 13.04 -2.84
N HIS A 48 13.77 12.82 -2.99
CA HIS A 48 13.08 11.63 -2.45
C HIS A 48 12.22 10.85 -3.46
N SER A 49 12.42 11.03 -4.76
CA SER A 49 11.66 10.34 -5.82
C SER A 49 12.15 8.93 -6.11
N ASN A 50 12.47 8.13 -5.09
CA ASN A 50 12.89 6.73 -5.26
C ASN A 50 11.73 5.78 -4.96
N ILE A 51 10.75 5.74 -5.88
CA ILE A 51 9.66 4.77 -5.83
C ILE A 51 10.12 3.51 -6.58
N GLN A 52 10.12 2.37 -5.89
CA GLN A 52 10.42 1.06 -6.48
C GLN A 52 9.12 0.30 -6.72
N ILE A 53 8.92 -0.21 -7.94
CA ILE A 53 7.77 -1.04 -8.29
C ILE A 53 8.18 -2.50 -8.23
N GLN A 54 7.49 -3.32 -7.44
CA GLN A 54 7.76 -4.74 -7.38
C GLN A 54 6.62 -5.54 -8.01
N VAL A 55 6.95 -6.35 -9.01
CA VAL A 55 6.01 -7.27 -9.68
C VAL A 55 6.34 -8.70 -9.29
N ILE A 56 5.32 -9.54 -9.09
CA ILE A 56 5.49 -10.94 -8.73
C ILE A 56 4.64 -11.83 -9.64
N THR A 57 5.22 -12.83 -10.30
CA THR A 57 4.53 -13.64 -11.32
C THR A 57 4.87 -15.14 -11.22
N GLN A 58 3.99 -16.00 -11.76
CA GLN A 58 4.18 -17.45 -11.84
C GLN A 58 3.90 -17.97 -13.27
N ASP A 59 2.69 -18.48 -13.54
CA ASP A 59 2.34 -19.21 -14.77
C ASP A 59 1.26 -18.48 -15.58
N ARG A 60 1.37 -17.14 -15.71
CA ARG A 60 0.34 -16.31 -16.36
C ARG A 60 0.93 -15.25 -17.30
N PRO A 61 1.48 -15.66 -18.45
CA PRO A 61 2.15 -14.75 -19.37
C PRO A 61 1.22 -13.68 -19.95
N GLN A 62 -0.07 -14.00 -20.15
CA GLN A 62 -1.05 -13.02 -20.66
C GLN A 62 -1.38 -11.94 -19.63
N SER A 63 -1.54 -12.34 -18.37
CA SER A 63 -1.80 -11.43 -17.24
C SER A 63 -0.63 -10.49 -17.00
N LEU A 64 0.55 -11.08 -16.91
CA LEU A 64 1.80 -10.36 -16.80
C LEU A 64 1.99 -9.41 -17.98
N SER A 65 1.69 -9.85 -19.20
CA SER A 65 1.81 -8.97 -20.37
C SER A 65 0.89 -7.76 -20.29
N ARG A 66 -0.34 -7.93 -19.79
CA ARG A 66 -1.27 -6.82 -19.58
C ARG A 66 -0.75 -5.85 -18.52
N LEU A 67 -0.31 -6.36 -17.37
CA LEU A 67 0.31 -5.54 -16.31
C LEU A 67 1.51 -4.76 -16.85
N MET A 68 2.45 -5.44 -17.50
CA MET A 68 3.70 -4.84 -17.97
C MET A 68 3.46 -3.82 -19.09
N GLN A 69 2.48 -4.05 -19.97
CA GLN A 69 2.04 -3.05 -20.95
C GLN A 69 1.46 -1.81 -20.26
N SER A 70 0.56 -1.98 -19.29
CA SER A 70 -0.03 -0.86 -18.54
C SER A 70 1.01 -0.06 -17.74
N LEU A 71 2.02 -0.73 -17.16
CA LEU A 71 3.15 -0.07 -16.51
C LEU A 71 3.97 0.76 -17.50
N ASN A 72 4.19 0.25 -18.73
CA ASN A 72 5.00 0.94 -19.73
C ASN A 72 4.29 2.15 -20.37
N SER A 73 2.95 2.19 -20.33
CA SER A 73 2.14 3.31 -20.81
C SER A 73 1.82 4.37 -19.74
N SER A 74 2.41 4.27 -18.55
CA SER A 74 2.12 5.16 -17.42
C SER A 74 3.06 6.38 -17.35
N ILE A 75 2.64 7.41 -16.60
CA ILE A 75 3.32 8.71 -16.53
C ILE A 75 4.25 8.78 -15.30
N TYR A 76 5.57 8.81 -15.53
CA TYR A 76 6.60 8.82 -14.46
C TYR A 76 7.31 10.15 -14.25
N PHE A 77 6.96 11.21 -14.99
CA PHE A 77 7.58 12.54 -14.89
C PHE A 77 9.12 12.58 -15.05
N GLY A 78 9.71 11.57 -15.70
CA GLY A 78 11.16 11.45 -15.85
C GLY A 78 11.89 10.89 -14.62
N ASP A 79 11.16 10.41 -13.61
CA ASP A 79 11.74 9.75 -12.45
C ASP A 79 12.38 8.42 -12.84
N ASN A 80 13.46 8.06 -12.14
CA ASN A 80 14.13 6.78 -12.31
C ASN A 80 13.47 5.72 -11.41
N VAL A 81 12.66 4.85 -12.01
CA VAL A 81 11.82 3.88 -11.32
C VAL A 81 12.42 2.47 -11.48
N HIS A 82 12.90 1.89 -10.38
CA HIS A 82 13.43 0.52 -10.37
C HIS A 82 12.29 -0.49 -10.37
N LEU A 83 12.32 -1.43 -11.33
CA LEU A 83 11.34 -2.50 -11.49
C LEU A 83 11.96 -3.89 -11.23
N PRO A 84 12.01 -4.38 -9.98
CA PRO A 84 12.25 -5.79 -9.70
C PRO A 84 11.05 -6.67 -10.03
N ILE A 85 11.28 -7.68 -10.88
CA ILE A 85 10.32 -8.74 -11.17
C ILE A 85 10.75 -10.02 -10.44
N ASN A 86 9.90 -10.50 -9.54
CA ASN A 86 10.06 -11.76 -8.85
C ASN A 86 9.28 -12.85 -9.58
N ILE A 87 9.97 -13.84 -10.15
CA ILE A 87 9.39 -14.96 -10.88
C ILE A 87 9.41 -16.20 -9.99
N ASP A 88 8.28 -16.90 -9.85
CA ASP A 88 8.23 -18.17 -9.12
C ASP A 88 9.18 -19.20 -9.75
N ARG A 89 9.77 -20.08 -8.93
CA ARG A 89 10.63 -21.16 -9.42
C ARG A 89 9.86 -22.10 -10.36
N SER A 90 8.57 -22.29 -10.13
CA SER A 90 7.73 -23.15 -10.96
C SER A 90 7.22 -22.47 -12.24
N ALA A 91 7.62 -21.22 -12.50
CA ALA A 91 7.11 -20.43 -13.63
C ALA A 91 7.34 -21.11 -14.98
N ASP A 92 6.34 -21.02 -15.85
CA ASP A 92 6.39 -21.58 -17.18
C ASP A 92 7.43 -20.86 -18.08
N PRO A 93 8.02 -21.57 -19.07
CA PRO A 93 9.05 -20.99 -19.93
C PRO A 93 8.61 -19.76 -20.73
N VAL A 94 7.31 -19.62 -21.04
CA VAL A 94 6.77 -18.46 -21.76
C VAL A 94 6.81 -17.23 -20.87
N THR A 95 6.41 -17.35 -19.61
CA THR A 95 6.48 -16.27 -18.63
C THR A 95 7.93 -15.83 -18.38
N VAL A 96 8.84 -16.79 -18.16
CA VAL A 96 10.27 -16.50 -17.97
C VAL A 96 10.85 -15.76 -19.19
N LYS A 97 10.57 -16.25 -20.41
CA LYS A 97 11.04 -15.63 -21.64
C LYS A 97 10.49 -14.21 -21.79
N TYR A 98 9.20 -14.01 -21.52
CA TYR A 98 8.57 -12.70 -21.57
C TYR A 98 9.29 -11.69 -20.67
N CYS A 99 9.54 -12.03 -19.40
CA CYS A 99 10.28 -11.17 -18.48
C CYS A 99 11.68 -10.83 -18.97
N GLN A 100 12.41 -11.80 -19.53
CA GLN A 100 13.78 -11.61 -20.03
C GLN A 100 13.85 -10.71 -21.27
N THR A 101 12.80 -10.69 -22.08
CA THR A 101 12.74 -9.89 -23.32
C THR A 101 12.07 -8.54 -23.14
N PHE A 102 11.48 -8.26 -21.97
CA PHE A 102 10.75 -7.02 -21.74
C PHE A 102 11.71 -5.83 -21.60
N GLU A 103 11.43 -4.74 -22.32
CA GLU A 103 12.21 -3.52 -22.28
C GLU A 103 11.58 -2.50 -21.33
N TRP A 104 12.29 -2.16 -20.24
CA TRP A 104 11.87 -1.14 -19.29
C TRP A 104 12.60 0.18 -19.55
N SER A 105 11.85 1.23 -19.90
CA SER A 105 12.42 2.51 -20.35
C SER A 105 12.63 3.54 -19.23
N PHE A 106 12.13 3.27 -18.02
CA PHE A 106 12.04 4.27 -16.95
C PHE A 106 13.04 4.05 -15.80
N GLY A 107 13.93 3.08 -15.90
CA GLY A 107 14.94 2.82 -14.87
C GLY A 107 15.62 1.46 -14.97
N PRO A 108 16.36 1.02 -13.94
CA PRO A 108 16.89 -0.33 -13.91
C PRO A 108 15.75 -1.34 -13.79
N MET A 109 15.93 -2.50 -14.40
CA MET A 109 15.04 -3.66 -14.25
C MET A 109 15.88 -4.85 -13.78
N SER A 110 15.37 -5.60 -12.81
CA SER A 110 16.07 -6.78 -12.27
C SER A 110 15.13 -7.95 -12.12
N ILE A 111 15.51 -9.11 -12.64
CA ILE A 111 14.74 -10.35 -12.50
C ILE A 111 15.30 -11.15 -11.31
N ARG A 112 14.43 -11.57 -10.40
CA ARG A 112 14.76 -12.43 -9.25
C ARG A 112 13.84 -13.64 -9.27
N TYR A 113 14.35 -14.81 -8.87
CA TYR A 113 13.52 -16.00 -8.73
C TYR A 113 13.05 -16.14 -7.26
N ARG A 114 11.74 -16.10 -6.99
CA ARG A 114 11.16 -16.11 -5.63
C ARG A 114 9.75 -16.69 -5.63
N ILE A 115 9.39 -17.42 -4.57
CA ILE A 115 8.03 -17.94 -4.36
C ILE A 115 7.15 -16.87 -3.72
N GLN A 116 6.27 -16.25 -4.51
CA GLN A 116 5.04 -15.53 -4.12
C GLN A 116 4.29 -15.12 -5.40
N GLN A 117 3.06 -14.62 -5.33
CA GLN A 117 2.20 -14.33 -6.49
C GLN A 117 1.65 -12.90 -6.38
N GLU A 118 1.54 -12.17 -7.50
CA GLU A 118 0.35 -11.43 -7.97
C GLU A 118 0.65 -10.70 -9.30
N ASP A 119 0.23 -11.29 -10.42
CA ASP A 119 0.39 -10.79 -11.80
C ASP A 119 -0.96 -10.45 -12.48
N ASP A 120 -2.07 -10.49 -11.74
CA ASP A 120 -3.44 -10.28 -12.23
C ASP A 120 -3.99 -8.87 -12.04
N ILE A 121 -3.09 -7.91 -11.85
CA ILE A 121 -3.39 -6.49 -11.71
C ILE A 121 -3.18 -5.77 -13.04
N GLU A 122 -4.02 -4.78 -13.32
CA GLU A 122 -3.81 -3.78 -14.37
C GLU A 122 -3.78 -2.39 -13.72
N VAL A 123 -2.91 -1.49 -14.18
CA VAL A 123 -2.80 -0.12 -13.64
C VAL A 123 -3.39 0.92 -14.60
N SER A 124 -3.97 1.97 -14.03
CA SER A 124 -4.30 3.21 -14.75
C SER A 124 -3.02 3.97 -15.10
N PRO A 125 -2.93 4.68 -16.24
CA PRO A 125 -1.78 5.56 -16.56
C PRO A 125 -1.43 6.59 -15.48
N PHE A 126 -2.39 6.93 -14.62
CA PHE A 126 -2.28 7.97 -13.58
C PHE A 126 -1.91 7.43 -12.19
N TYR A 127 -1.72 6.11 -12.03
CA TYR A 127 -1.45 5.50 -10.71
C TYR A 127 -0.20 6.10 -10.03
N TYR A 128 0.82 6.43 -10.82
CA TYR A 128 2.07 6.98 -10.31
C TYR A 128 1.89 8.42 -9.86
N ILE A 129 1.03 9.19 -10.54
CA ILE A 129 0.68 10.55 -10.13
C ILE A 129 0.02 10.50 -8.75
N TRP A 130 -0.96 9.61 -8.54
CA TRP A 130 -1.61 9.43 -7.23
C TRP A 130 -0.61 9.04 -6.14
N ALA A 131 0.27 8.07 -6.40
CA ALA A 131 1.30 7.66 -5.45
C ALA A 131 2.24 8.82 -5.10
N LYS A 132 2.75 9.53 -6.10
CA LYS A 132 3.68 10.66 -5.91
C LYS A 132 3.00 11.83 -5.19
N TYR A 133 1.77 12.18 -5.58
CA TYR A 133 0.99 13.25 -4.98
C TYR A 133 0.73 13.00 -3.49
N THR A 134 0.27 11.80 -3.13
CA THR A 134 -0.02 11.43 -1.73
C THR A 134 1.24 11.39 -0.87
N ILE A 135 2.36 10.87 -1.39
CA ILE A 135 3.66 10.91 -0.70
C ILE A 135 4.07 12.35 -0.41
N LEU A 136 4.06 13.21 -1.43
CA LEU A 136 4.52 14.59 -1.29
C LEU A 136 3.61 15.40 -0.36
N LYS A 137 2.28 15.26 -0.49
CA LYS A 137 1.31 15.95 0.38
C LYS A 137 1.50 15.56 1.84
N TYR A 138 1.57 14.27 2.14
CA TYR A 138 1.48 13.79 3.52
C TYR A 138 2.83 13.54 4.19
N LYS A 139 3.81 12.95 3.51
CA LYS A 139 5.13 12.64 4.12
C LYS A 139 6.09 13.81 4.08
N TYR A 140 5.97 14.68 3.08
CA TYR A 140 6.89 15.80 2.89
C TYR A 140 6.24 17.18 3.01
N GLY A 141 4.91 17.25 3.05
CA GLY A 141 4.17 18.48 3.25
C GLY A 141 3.97 18.85 4.71
N ILE A 142 3.02 19.76 4.94
CA ILE A 142 2.69 20.32 6.26
C ILE A 142 2.25 19.26 7.27
N ASP A 143 1.65 18.16 6.79
CA ASP A 143 1.07 17.10 7.62
C ASP A 143 2.08 16.00 8.01
N ARG A 144 3.36 16.15 7.68
CA ARG A 144 4.41 15.13 7.91
C ARG A 144 4.48 14.60 9.35
N ASN A 145 4.13 15.44 10.33
CA ASN A 145 4.15 15.07 11.75
C ASN A 145 2.92 14.27 12.20
N LEU A 146 1.86 14.20 11.37
CA LEU A 146 0.60 13.53 11.67
C LEU A 146 0.56 12.10 11.12
N VAL A 147 1.41 11.80 10.13
CA VAL A 147 1.35 10.57 9.33
C VAL A 147 2.29 9.46 9.84
N GLY A 148 2.66 9.50 11.12
CA GLY A 148 3.51 8.48 11.74
C GLY A 148 2.90 7.07 11.69
N ARG A 149 1.57 6.97 11.70
CA ARG A 149 0.81 5.70 11.61
C ARG A 149 0.38 5.33 10.19
N LEU A 150 0.72 6.13 9.19
CA LEU A 150 0.39 5.85 7.80
C LEU A 150 1.38 4.80 7.25
N TYR A 151 0.91 3.57 7.03
CA TYR A 151 1.72 2.44 6.55
C TYR A 151 1.74 2.28 5.04
N GLY A 152 0.84 2.94 4.33
CA GLY A 152 0.84 2.90 2.88
C GLY A 152 -0.28 3.68 2.23
N VAL A 153 -0.29 3.60 0.90
CA VAL A 153 -1.31 4.17 0.01
C VAL A 153 -1.81 3.04 -0.88
N SER A 154 -3.12 2.85 -0.91
CA SER A 154 -3.78 1.91 -1.81
C SER A 154 -3.89 2.53 -3.20
N LEU A 155 -3.65 1.73 -4.23
CA LEU A 155 -3.99 2.07 -5.62
C LEU A 155 -5.38 1.53 -5.99
N TYR A 156 -5.92 0.64 -5.14
CA TYR A 156 -7.20 -0.02 -5.33
C TYR A 156 -8.30 0.62 -4.47
N ASN A 157 -9.49 0.80 -5.03
CA ASN A 157 -10.68 1.20 -4.27
C ASN A 157 -11.43 -0.03 -3.71
N THR A 158 -11.25 -0.39 -2.44
CA THR A 158 -11.81 -1.65 -1.92
C THR A 158 -13.35 -1.70 -2.00
N ARG A 159 -13.89 -2.77 -2.59
CA ARG A 159 -15.34 -3.05 -2.68
C ARG A 159 -15.82 -4.16 -1.75
N LEU A 160 -14.90 -4.75 -1.00
CA LEU A 160 -15.15 -5.90 -0.16
C LEU A 160 -14.49 -5.71 1.20
N ASN A 161 -15.23 -5.99 2.25
CA ASN A 161 -14.67 -6.20 3.58
C ASN A 161 -14.72 -7.70 3.90
N GLU A 162 -13.56 -8.30 4.18
CA GLU A 162 -13.42 -9.74 4.43
C GLU A 162 -13.11 -10.11 5.89
N PHE A 163 -13.13 -9.12 6.80
CA PHE A 163 -12.55 -9.27 8.13
C PHE A 163 -13.55 -9.53 9.24
N ASN A 164 -14.85 -9.57 8.97
CA ASN A 164 -15.82 -9.94 10.01
C ASN A 164 -15.85 -11.47 10.19
N ILE A 165 -15.53 -11.95 11.39
CA ILE A 165 -15.47 -13.39 11.67
C ILE A 165 -16.83 -14.11 11.57
N THR A 166 -17.92 -13.39 11.80
CA THR A 166 -19.30 -13.90 11.86
C THR A 166 -19.96 -13.82 10.49
N THR A 167 -19.95 -12.64 9.87
CA THR A 167 -20.62 -12.42 8.58
C THR A 167 -19.76 -12.83 7.39
N GLY A 168 -18.45 -13.00 7.58
CA GLY A 168 -17.51 -13.25 6.49
C GLY A 168 -17.40 -12.06 5.55
N ARG A 169 -17.22 -12.34 4.26
CA ARG A 169 -17.09 -11.32 3.21
C ARG A 169 -18.42 -10.59 3.00
N ARG A 170 -18.38 -9.27 3.01
CA ARG A 170 -19.52 -8.40 2.71
C ARG A 170 -19.12 -7.32 1.69
N PRO A 171 -20.06 -6.85 0.86
CA PRO A 171 -19.89 -5.62 0.10
C PRO A 171 -19.48 -4.47 1.02
N PHE A 172 -18.61 -3.62 0.52
CA PHE A 172 -18.16 -2.41 1.20
C PHE A 172 -18.09 -1.27 0.18
N ASN A 173 -18.54 -0.10 0.59
CA ASN A 173 -18.51 1.10 -0.22
C ASN A 173 -18.27 2.28 0.71
N ALA A 174 -17.12 2.94 0.59
CA ALA A 174 -16.78 4.06 1.45
C ALA A 174 -17.79 5.20 1.29
N ALA A 175 -18.25 5.50 0.06
CA ALA A 175 -19.25 6.54 -0.18
C ALA A 175 -20.57 6.31 0.59
N GLU A 176 -21.00 5.05 0.75
CA GLU A 176 -22.19 4.71 1.57
C GLU A 176 -21.93 4.89 3.07
N VAL A 177 -20.70 4.63 3.53
CA VAL A 177 -20.30 4.83 4.92
C VAL A 177 -20.18 6.32 5.26
N LEU A 178 -19.81 7.15 4.29
CA LEU A 178 -19.67 8.60 4.43
C LEU A 178 -20.99 9.34 4.22
N GLN A 179 -22.02 8.67 3.71
CA GLN A 179 -23.34 9.26 3.52
C GLN A 179 -23.88 9.82 4.85
N ASP A 180 -24.46 11.02 4.79
CA ASP A 180 -25.03 11.74 5.93
C ASP A 180 -24.02 12.04 7.07
N THR A 181 -22.73 12.01 6.75
CA THR A 181 -21.67 12.46 7.66
C THR A 181 -21.18 13.86 7.29
N LYS A 182 -20.21 14.39 8.06
CA LYS A 182 -19.55 15.67 7.73
C LYS A 182 -18.58 15.57 6.54
N TYR A 183 -18.26 14.37 6.10
CA TYR A 183 -17.26 14.12 5.06
C TYR A 183 -17.95 14.01 3.69
N PRO A 184 -17.39 14.62 2.63
CA PRO A 184 -17.83 14.38 1.26
C PRO A 184 -17.83 12.89 0.89
N ASN A 185 -18.80 12.45 0.09
CA ASN A 185 -18.94 11.04 -0.29
C ASN A 185 -17.77 10.51 -1.13
N ASN A 186 -17.09 11.39 -1.87
CA ASN A 186 -15.90 11.10 -2.67
C ASN A 186 -14.58 11.36 -1.90
N SER A 187 -14.63 11.65 -0.60
CA SER A 187 -13.42 11.85 0.19
C SER A 187 -12.56 10.58 0.20
N PRO A 188 -11.26 10.70 -0.14
CA PRO A 188 -10.27 9.69 0.24
C PRO A 188 -10.35 9.40 1.74
N TYR A 189 -10.04 8.18 2.14
CA TYR A 189 -10.22 7.75 3.53
C TYR A 189 -9.02 6.95 4.02
N LEU A 190 -8.85 6.94 5.34
CA LEU A 190 -7.87 6.13 6.03
C LEU A 190 -8.54 4.85 6.52
N SER A 191 -7.90 3.70 6.36
CA SER A 191 -8.43 2.41 6.80
C SER A 191 -7.36 1.50 7.39
N GLN A 192 -7.72 0.70 8.39
CA GLN A 192 -6.87 -0.40 8.87
C GLN A 192 -6.83 -1.61 7.92
N ILE A 193 -7.60 -1.60 6.83
CA ILE A 193 -7.64 -2.71 5.89
C ILE A 193 -6.37 -2.68 5.02
N PRO A 194 -5.54 -3.74 5.02
CA PRO A 194 -4.43 -3.80 4.07
C PRO A 194 -4.93 -4.16 2.67
N CYS A 195 -4.53 -3.34 1.69
CA CYS A 195 -4.74 -3.63 0.28
C CYS A 195 -3.82 -4.77 -0.19
N SER A 196 -4.35 -5.64 -1.04
CA SER A 196 -3.58 -6.70 -1.71
C SER A 196 -3.39 -6.40 -3.21
N TRP A 197 -4.32 -5.70 -3.87
CA TRP A 197 -4.32 -5.51 -5.32
C TRP A 197 -3.75 -4.17 -5.77
N GLY A 198 -2.52 -3.90 -5.36
CA GLY A 198 -1.82 -2.65 -5.67
C GLY A 198 -1.78 -1.73 -4.47
N ALA A 199 -0.62 -1.68 -3.83
CA ALA A 199 -0.37 -0.89 -2.65
C ALA A 199 1.07 -0.38 -2.66
N LEU A 200 1.24 0.86 -2.23
CA LEU A 200 2.51 1.43 -1.85
C LEU A 200 2.68 1.27 -0.34
N PHE A 201 3.81 0.73 0.12
CA PHE A 201 4.12 0.57 1.54
C PHE A 201 5.25 1.50 1.97
N PHE A 202 5.11 2.10 3.15
CA PHE A 202 6.14 2.96 3.72
C PHE A 202 7.23 2.13 4.43
N PRO A 203 8.51 2.51 4.28
CA PRO A 203 9.63 1.65 4.64
C PRO A 203 9.77 1.40 6.14
N GLU A 204 9.41 2.36 7.00
CA GLU A 204 9.52 2.23 8.45
C GLU A 204 8.62 1.11 8.97
N ILE A 205 7.34 1.13 8.57
CA ILE A 205 6.35 0.16 9.01
C ILE A 205 6.53 -1.18 8.28
N TRP A 206 6.96 -1.17 7.02
CA TRP A 206 7.27 -2.40 6.30
C TRP A 206 8.45 -3.18 6.92
N ARG A 207 9.46 -2.47 7.41
CA ARG A 207 10.59 -3.07 8.16
C ARG A 207 10.12 -3.65 9.50
N GLU A 208 9.34 -2.90 10.27
CA GLU A 208 8.75 -3.40 11.52
C GLU A 208 7.94 -4.68 11.26
N PHE A 209 7.13 -4.69 10.20
CA PHE A 209 6.36 -5.87 9.80
C PHE A 209 7.26 -7.06 9.46
N HIS A 210 8.36 -6.85 8.74
CA HIS A 210 9.28 -7.93 8.41
C HIS A 210 9.89 -8.58 9.67
N GLU A 211 10.27 -7.78 10.67
CA GLU A 211 10.76 -8.28 11.95
C GLU A 211 9.66 -9.01 12.73
N TYR A 212 8.45 -8.44 12.79
CA TYR A 212 7.29 -9.06 13.44
C TYR A 212 6.94 -10.41 12.81
N LEU A 213 6.90 -10.48 11.48
CA LEU A 213 6.61 -11.70 10.73
C LEU A 213 7.62 -12.82 11.04
N ASN A 214 8.91 -12.49 11.07
CA ASN A 214 9.96 -13.46 11.39
C ASN A 214 9.79 -14.02 12.80
N ALA A 215 9.56 -13.15 13.79
CA ALA A 215 9.33 -13.59 15.17
C ALA A 215 8.07 -14.46 15.29
N ARG A 216 6.97 -14.09 14.62
CA ARG A 216 5.73 -14.89 14.62
C ARG A 216 5.91 -16.27 13.96
N ILE A 217 6.63 -16.34 12.83
CA ILE A 217 6.91 -17.63 12.17
C ILE A 217 7.77 -18.52 13.07
N GLN A 218 8.80 -17.96 13.71
CA GLN A 218 9.66 -18.70 14.62
C GLN A 218 8.89 -19.24 15.84
N ASP A 219 8.04 -18.43 16.45
CA ASP A 219 7.19 -18.84 17.57
C ASP A 219 6.22 -19.96 17.17
N LEU A 220 5.60 -19.86 15.99
CA LEU A 220 4.69 -20.88 15.48
C LEU A 220 5.37 -22.22 15.17
N ALA A 221 6.66 -22.19 14.82
CA ALA A 221 7.49 -23.37 14.63
C ALA A 221 8.00 -23.97 15.96
N GLY A 222 8.02 -23.18 17.04
CA GLY A 222 8.45 -23.59 18.38
C GLY A 222 7.28 -23.80 19.34
N HIS A 223 7.42 -23.24 20.55
CA HIS A 223 6.52 -23.44 21.68
C HIS A 223 5.21 -22.65 21.64
N LYS A 224 4.99 -21.78 20.63
CA LYS A 224 3.75 -21.02 20.41
C LYS A 224 3.34 -20.19 21.64
N LEU A 225 4.30 -19.50 22.23
CA LEU A 225 4.13 -18.66 23.41
C LEU A 225 3.33 -17.40 23.10
N LEU A 226 3.48 -16.86 21.87
CA LEU A 226 2.77 -15.66 21.44
C LEU A 226 1.34 -16.00 20.96
N LYS A 227 0.36 -15.78 21.84
CA LYS A 227 -1.08 -15.99 21.57
C LYS A 227 -1.75 -14.81 20.88
N MET A 228 -1.13 -14.31 19.81
CA MET A 228 -1.63 -13.15 19.05
C MET A 228 -2.96 -13.47 18.33
N TYR A 229 -3.95 -12.60 18.50
CA TYR A 229 -5.22 -12.63 17.77
C TYR A 229 -5.82 -11.23 17.67
N VAL A 230 -6.61 -10.96 16.63
CA VAL A 230 -7.37 -9.69 16.51
C VAL A 230 -8.84 -9.94 16.86
N PRO A 231 -9.42 -9.30 17.89
CA PRO A 231 -10.80 -9.55 18.31
C PRO A 231 -11.79 -9.48 17.15
N LYS A 232 -12.69 -10.46 17.00
CA LYS A 232 -13.72 -10.50 15.93
C LYS A 232 -13.19 -10.48 14.48
N SER A 233 -11.89 -10.64 14.27
CA SER A 233 -11.32 -10.68 12.91
C SER A 233 -11.44 -12.06 12.27
N GLY A 234 -11.88 -12.10 11.01
CA GLY A 234 -11.84 -13.27 10.14
C GLY A 234 -10.42 -13.73 9.84
N SER A 235 -9.41 -12.85 9.95
CA SER A 235 -8.00 -13.20 9.73
C SER A 235 -7.48 -14.25 10.71
N ASN A 236 -8.08 -14.37 11.90
CA ASN A 236 -7.73 -15.41 12.87
C ASN A 236 -7.97 -16.83 12.34
N LYS A 237 -8.88 -16.99 11.37
CA LYS A 237 -9.18 -18.28 10.73
C LYS A 237 -8.22 -18.60 9.58
N TRP A 238 -7.35 -17.66 9.19
CA TRP A 238 -6.43 -17.86 8.07
C TRP A 238 -5.23 -18.71 8.50
N GLY A 239 -4.80 -19.63 7.62
CA GLY A 239 -3.66 -20.50 7.88
C GLY A 239 -2.36 -19.72 8.04
N GLY A 240 -1.37 -20.32 8.72
CA GLY A 240 -0.09 -19.67 9.05
C GLY A 240 0.79 -19.27 7.84
N LYS A 241 0.39 -19.59 6.62
CA LYS A 241 1.06 -19.18 5.38
C LYS A 241 0.60 -17.82 4.84
N SER A 242 -0.48 -17.24 5.38
CA SER A 242 -0.97 -15.93 4.94
C SER A 242 -0.19 -14.81 5.61
N TRP A 243 0.67 -14.12 4.86
CA TRP A 243 1.41 -12.96 5.38
C TRP A 243 0.46 -11.86 5.88
N LYS A 244 -0.65 -11.65 5.15
CA LYS A 244 -1.66 -10.61 5.44
C LYS A 244 -2.29 -10.81 6.82
N ARG A 245 -2.41 -12.06 7.31
CA ARG A 245 -2.86 -12.34 8.68
C ARG A 245 -1.98 -11.63 9.71
N TYR A 246 -0.66 -11.84 9.64
CA TYR A 246 0.29 -11.26 10.58
C TYR A 246 0.37 -9.74 10.44
N PHE A 247 0.20 -9.22 9.22
CA PHE A 247 0.19 -7.78 9.02
C PHE A 247 -1.04 -7.13 9.66
N ILE A 248 -2.21 -7.76 9.58
CA ILE A 248 -3.43 -7.31 10.27
C ILE A 248 -3.24 -7.30 11.79
N GLU A 249 -2.52 -8.27 12.36
CA GLU A 249 -2.17 -8.26 13.79
C GLU A 249 -1.39 -6.98 14.13
N LEU A 250 -0.28 -6.72 13.42
CA LEU A 250 0.55 -5.53 13.65
C LEU A 250 -0.24 -4.22 13.43
N ILE A 251 -1.03 -4.13 12.36
CA ILE A 251 -1.87 -2.97 12.06
C ILE A 251 -2.84 -2.68 13.22
N TYR A 252 -3.46 -3.73 13.75
CA TYR A 252 -4.40 -3.59 14.86
C TYR A 252 -3.71 -3.12 16.15
N PHE A 253 -2.55 -3.71 16.49
CA PHE A 253 -1.79 -3.33 17.69
C PHE A 253 -1.30 -1.88 17.65
N ARG A 254 -0.84 -1.43 16.49
CA ARG A 254 -0.24 -0.08 16.33
C ARG A 254 -1.23 1.01 15.95
N GLY A 255 -2.49 0.65 15.66
CA GLY A 255 -3.46 1.58 15.08
C GLY A 255 -3.00 2.13 13.73
N TYR A 256 -2.31 1.31 12.93
CA TYR A 256 -1.81 1.73 11.62
C TYR A 256 -2.94 1.90 10.60
N LEU A 257 -2.76 2.84 9.68
CA LEU A 257 -3.73 3.23 8.66
C LEU A 257 -3.11 3.27 7.26
N MET A 258 -3.89 2.93 6.25
CA MET A 258 -3.57 3.10 4.84
C MET A 258 -4.55 4.07 4.21
N LEU A 259 -4.04 4.93 3.34
CA LEU A 259 -4.85 5.85 2.55
C LEU A 259 -5.47 5.11 1.37
N TYR A 260 -6.75 5.35 1.12
CA TYR A 260 -7.51 4.79 0.01
C TYR A 260 -8.11 5.89 -0.87
N PRO A 261 -8.07 5.73 -2.21
CA PRO A 261 -8.83 6.58 -3.11
C PRO A 261 -10.33 6.27 -2.99
N ASN A 262 -11.17 7.25 -3.31
CA ASN A 262 -12.63 7.12 -3.24
C ASN A 262 -13.33 7.90 -4.36
N TYR A 263 -12.81 7.82 -5.58
CA TYR A 263 -13.41 8.47 -6.74
C TYR A 263 -14.79 7.87 -7.08
N GLU A 264 -15.63 8.70 -7.69
CA GLU A 264 -16.97 8.29 -8.13
C GLU A 264 -16.92 7.08 -9.07
N GLY A 265 -18.02 6.31 -9.08
CA GLY A 265 -18.10 5.08 -9.88
C GLY A 265 -17.17 3.96 -9.42
N SER A 266 -16.54 4.09 -8.24
CA SER A 266 -15.46 3.19 -7.79
C SER A 266 -14.22 3.22 -8.69
N THR A 267 -14.00 4.34 -9.37
CA THR A 267 -12.79 4.57 -10.17
C THR A 267 -11.54 4.36 -9.33
N SER A 268 -10.59 3.64 -9.90
CA SER A 268 -9.43 3.08 -9.20
C SER A 268 -8.15 3.23 -10.03
N PHE A 269 -6.99 3.18 -9.39
CA PHE A 269 -5.70 3.21 -10.08
C PHE A 269 -5.17 1.81 -10.39
N THR A 270 -5.72 0.79 -9.75
CA THR A 270 -5.53 -0.62 -10.10
C THR A 270 -6.85 -1.36 -10.22
N SER A 271 -6.86 -2.40 -11.04
CA SER A 271 -7.98 -3.33 -11.20
C SER A 271 -7.49 -4.76 -11.12
N ASN A 272 -8.20 -5.62 -10.39
CA ASN A 272 -7.86 -7.04 -10.29
C ASN A 272 -8.76 -7.85 -11.21
N HIS A 273 -8.17 -8.61 -12.14
CA HIS A 273 -8.90 -9.42 -13.12
C HIS A 273 -9.45 -10.74 -12.57
N ALA A 274 -9.22 -10.99 -11.29
CA ALA A 274 -9.64 -12.18 -10.54
C ALA A 274 -9.26 -13.48 -11.23
N GLU A 275 -8.04 -13.54 -11.76
CA GLU A 275 -7.58 -14.71 -12.51
C GLU A 275 -7.41 -15.93 -11.61
N LYS A 276 -7.68 -17.11 -12.16
CA LYS A 276 -7.72 -18.37 -11.41
C LYS A 276 -6.36 -18.64 -10.74
N GLY A 277 -6.33 -18.72 -9.40
CA GLY A 277 -5.08 -18.83 -8.62
C GLY A 277 -5.28 -19.37 -7.21
N VAL A 278 -4.25 -19.28 -6.37
CA VAL A 278 -4.28 -19.78 -4.98
C VAL A 278 -5.32 -19.03 -4.13
N HIS A 279 -5.58 -17.76 -4.45
CA HIS A 279 -6.54 -16.90 -3.74
C HIS A 279 -7.99 -17.00 -4.25
N LEU A 280 -8.19 -17.47 -5.49
CA LEU A 280 -9.50 -17.55 -6.15
C LEU A 280 -9.73 -18.97 -6.66
N GLY A 281 -10.55 -19.73 -5.91
CA GLY A 281 -10.90 -21.12 -6.23
C GLY A 281 -11.59 -21.30 -7.59
N SER A 282 -11.71 -22.55 -8.03
CA SER A 282 -12.17 -22.98 -9.37
C SER A 282 -13.63 -22.68 -9.73
N LYS A 283 -14.43 -22.09 -8.84
CA LYS A 283 -15.82 -21.73 -9.13
C LYS A 283 -15.87 -20.36 -9.81
N LYS A 284 -16.62 -20.25 -10.92
CA LYS A 284 -16.94 -18.97 -11.59
C LYS A 284 -17.53 -18.00 -10.56
N LYS A 285 -16.70 -17.18 -9.94
CA LYS A 285 -17.14 -16.03 -9.15
C LYS A 285 -17.44 -14.89 -10.11
N GLU A 286 -18.44 -14.08 -9.79
CA GLU A 286 -18.71 -12.83 -10.50
C GLU A 286 -17.44 -11.97 -10.48
N LYS A 287 -16.80 -11.80 -11.64
CA LYS A 287 -15.59 -10.98 -11.79
C LYS A 287 -15.82 -9.53 -11.32
N GLY A 288 -17.07 -9.05 -11.37
CA GLY A 288 -17.44 -7.67 -11.03
C GLY A 288 -17.19 -7.25 -9.59
N LEU A 289 -16.92 -8.18 -8.66
CA LEU A 289 -16.56 -7.82 -7.28
C LEU A 289 -15.10 -7.37 -7.12
N TRP A 290 -14.23 -7.71 -8.07
CA TRP A 290 -12.78 -7.46 -8.00
C TRP A 290 -12.30 -6.54 -9.12
N LEU A 291 -12.97 -6.61 -10.28
CA LEU A 291 -12.71 -5.75 -11.43
C LEU A 291 -13.35 -4.38 -11.20
N LEU A 292 -12.51 -3.35 -11.13
CA LEU A 292 -12.94 -1.95 -10.99
C LEU A 292 -12.62 -1.17 -12.26
N PRO A 293 -13.39 -0.10 -12.55
CA PRO A 293 -13.02 0.84 -13.60
C PRO A 293 -11.67 1.49 -13.26
N LEU A 294 -10.75 1.44 -14.22
CA LEU A 294 -9.50 2.17 -14.14
C LEU A 294 -9.76 3.64 -14.47
N MET A 295 -9.00 4.54 -13.85
CA MET A 295 -9.00 5.94 -14.24
C MET A 295 -8.40 6.08 -15.65
N GLU A 296 -9.23 6.42 -16.63
CA GLU A 296 -8.84 6.57 -18.06
C GLU A 296 -8.57 8.02 -18.45
N GLU A 297 -9.07 8.99 -17.67
CA GLU A 297 -8.87 10.42 -17.86
C GLU A 297 -8.23 11.05 -16.60
N ASP A 298 -7.51 12.16 -16.76
CA ASP A 298 -6.83 12.85 -15.65
C ASP A 298 -7.81 13.66 -14.80
N ILE A 299 -8.59 12.95 -13.99
CA ILE A 299 -9.53 13.52 -13.01
C ILE A 299 -8.95 13.52 -11.59
N ILE A 300 -7.62 13.47 -11.43
CA ILE A 300 -6.99 13.33 -10.11
C ILE A 300 -7.38 14.47 -9.16
N LEU A 301 -7.45 15.71 -9.65
CA LEU A 301 -7.93 16.82 -8.84
C LEU A 301 -9.45 16.91 -8.88
N GLU A 302 -10.02 16.95 -10.09
CA GLU A 302 -11.45 17.18 -10.35
C GLU A 302 -12.37 16.15 -9.69
N GLY A 303 -11.87 14.95 -9.41
CA GLY A 303 -12.60 13.90 -8.70
C GLY A 303 -12.46 13.91 -7.18
N LEU A 304 -11.60 14.76 -6.61
CA LEU A 304 -11.42 14.94 -5.17
C LEU A 304 -12.37 16.04 -4.63
N PRO A 305 -12.68 16.02 -3.33
CA PRO A 305 -13.39 17.12 -2.72
C PRO A 305 -12.65 18.45 -2.90
N ASP A 306 -13.38 19.48 -3.35
CA ASP A 306 -12.85 20.83 -3.56
C ASP A 306 -11.59 20.89 -4.46
N ASP A 307 -11.48 19.96 -5.41
CA ASP A 307 -10.37 19.83 -6.36
C ASP A 307 -8.96 19.67 -5.73
N HIS A 308 -8.88 19.20 -4.49
CA HIS A 308 -7.61 18.99 -3.81
C HIS A 308 -7.63 17.82 -2.82
N LEU A 309 -6.44 17.32 -2.50
CA LEU A 309 -6.27 16.27 -1.50
C LEU A 309 -6.36 16.88 -0.09
N SER A 310 -7.41 16.50 0.64
CA SER A 310 -7.71 17.01 1.97
C SER A 310 -6.56 16.84 2.97
N GLY A 311 -6.47 17.74 3.94
CA GLY A 311 -5.52 17.62 5.05
C GLY A 311 -5.71 16.33 5.85
N PHE A 312 -4.65 15.81 6.44
CA PHE A 312 -4.66 14.47 7.05
C PHE A 312 -5.68 14.33 8.19
N LYS A 313 -5.94 15.41 8.95
CA LYS A 313 -6.95 15.42 10.04
C LYS A 313 -8.39 15.45 9.53
N ASP A 314 -8.59 15.88 8.30
CA ASP A 314 -9.90 16.02 7.68
C ASP A 314 -10.30 14.76 6.91
N LEU A 315 -9.41 13.76 6.84
CA LEU A 315 -9.72 12.46 6.27
C LEU A 315 -10.62 11.64 7.21
N PRO A 316 -11.68 11.01 6.70
CA PRO A 316 -12.42 10.01 7.46
C PRO A 316 -11.53 8.79 7.76
N ILE A 317 -11.67 8.24 8.97
CA ILE A 317 -10.92 7.08 9.43
C ILE A 317 -11.88 5.91 9.66
N MET A 318 -11.52 4.75 9.12
CA MET A 318 -12.30 3.52 9.22
C MET A 318 -11.51 2.40 9.89
N ASP A 319 -12.17 1.65 10.75
CA ASP A 319 -11.57 0.46 11.38
C ASP A 319 -11.47 -0.73 10.41
N LEU A 320 -10.92 -1.85 10.89
CA LEU A 320 -10.77 -3.09 10.11
C LEU A 320 -12.11 -3.63 9.55
N TRP A 321 -13.24 -3.26 10.18
CA TRP A 321 -14.57 -3.67 9.74
C TRP A 321 -15.23 -2.63 8.83
N GLY A 322 -14.61 -1.49 8.55
CA GLY A 322 -15.15 -0.44 7.69
C GLY A 322 -16.14 0.48 8.39
N ASN A 323 -16.10 0.58 9.73
CA ASN A 323 -16.90 1.56 10.46
C ASN A 323 -16.09 2.82 10.72
N LEU A 324 -16.73 3.99 10.68
CA LEU A 324 -16.10 5.25 11.06
C LEU A 324 -15.71 5.25 12.54
N VAL A 325 -14.47 5.66 12.81
CA VAL A 325 -13.86 5.69 14.14
C VAL A 325 -12.84 6.84 14.21
N SER A 326 -12.43 7.23 15.42
CA SER A 326 -11.31 8.16 15.58
C SER A 326 -9.97 7.42 15.63
N GLN A 327 -8.87 8.13 15.40
CA GLN A 327 -7.53 7.55 15.51
C GLN A 327 -7.20 7.14 16.96
N GLU A 328 -7.63 7.95 17.93
CA GLU A 328 -7.43 7.71 19.36
C GLU A 328 -8.10 6.41 19.80
N GLU A 329 -9.31 6.14 19.29
CA GLU A 329 -10.03 4.90 19.56
C GLU A 329 -9.29 3.67 18.99
N LEU A 330 -8.72 3.78 17.78
CA LEU A 330 -7.91 2.70 17.20
C LEU A 330 -6.65 2.41 18.01
N ILE A 331 -5.95 3.46 18.44
CA ILE A 331 -4.76 3.37 19.29
C ILE A 331 -5.13 2.74 20.64
N SER A 332 -6.21 3.21 21.28
CA SER A 332 -6.72 2.68 22.54
C SER A 332 -7.02 1.18 22.44
N ARG A 333 -7.71 0.73 21.38
CA ARG A 333 -7.99 -0.70 21.12
C ARG A 333 -6.72 -1.53 21.00
N GLY A 334 -5.75 -1.03 20.22
CA GLY A 334 -4.45 -1.68 20.03
C GLY A 334 -3.68 -1.84 21.34
N ARG A 335 -3.61 -0.76 22.15
CA ARG A 335 -2.94 -0.74 23.46
C ARG A 335 -3.61 -1.63 24.49
N LEU A 336 -4.95 -1.66 24.52
CA LEU A 336 -5.71 -2.55 25.38
C LEU A 336 -5.45 -4.01 25.05
N LEU A 337 -5.36 -4.34 23.76
CA LEU A 337 -5.02 -5.69 23.33
C LEU A 337 -3.55 -6.02 23.62
N HIS A 338 -2.64 -5.08 23.39
CA HIS A 338 -1.22 -5.22 23.69
C HIS A 338 -1.03 -5.59 25.17
N SER A 339 -1.65 -4.84 26.10
CA SER A 339 -1.58 -5.08 27.55
C SER A 339 -2.15 -6.44 27.99
N LYS A 340 -3.00 -7.07 27.16
CA LYS A 340 -3.57 -8.40 27.44
C LYS A 340 -2.71 -9.54 26.94
N LEU A 341 -1.88 -9.31 25.92
CA LEU A 341 -1.19 -10.36 25.16
C LEU A 341 0.33 -10.35 25.30
N SER A 342 0.93 -9.18 25.56
CA SER A 342 2.36 -9.03 25.86
C SER A 342 2.53 -8.76 27.35
N ILE A 343 3.61 -9.28 27.94
CA ILE A 343 4.01 -8.90 29.30
C ILE A 343 4.74 -7.55 29.34
N CYS A 344 5.22 -7.06 28.20
CA CYS A 344 5.79 -5.72 28.12
C CYS A 344 4.64 -4.71 28.03
N PRO A 345 4.64 -3.66 28.89
CA PRO A 345 3.59 -2.67 28.86
C PRO A 345 3.69 -1.79 27.60
N PRO A 346 2.55 -1.30 27.06
CA PRO A 346 2.58 -0.30 25.99
C PRO A 346 3.29 0.99 26.44
N SER A 347 4.01 1.66 25.53
CA SER A 347 4.69 2.94 25.80
C SER A 347 3.73 3.99 26.38
N GLU A 348 4.10 4.67 27.47
CA GLU A 348 3.31 5.73 28.10
C GLU A 348 3.10 6.95 27.18
N SER A 349 4.09 7.28 26.33
CA SER A 349 4.09 8.46 25.46
C SER A 349 3.42 8.24 24.09
N ASP A 350 2.97 7.02 23.80
CA ASP A 350 2.48 6.56 22.48
C ASP A 350 3.47 6.74 21.31
N GLU A 351 4.75 6.95 21.63
CA GLU A 351 5.81 7.11 20.64
C GLU A 351 6.03 5.84 19.82
N LEU A 352 6.14 6.01 18.50
CA LEU A 352 6.39 4.94 17.55
C LEU A 352 7.89 4.68 17.39
N THR A 353 8.34 3.51 17.84
CA THR A 353 9.73 3.05 17.66
C THR A 353 9.95 2.30 16.34
N PHE A 354 8.88 1.86 15.69
CA PHE A 354 8.91 0.95 14.53
C PHE A 354 9.71 -0.34 14.78
N ASP A 355 9.69 -0.79 16.03
CA ASP A 355 10.36 -2.00 16.50
C ASP A 355 9.30 -2.89 17.16
N PRO A 356 9.06 -4.12 16.67
CA PRO A 356 7.98 -4.94 17.19
C PRO A 356 8.34 -5.67 18.49
N ARG A 357 9.57 -5.56 19.01
CA ARG A 357 10.03 -6.32 20.18
C ARG A 357 9.22 -6.02 21.44
N ASP A 358 8.71 -4.81 21.59
CA ASP A 358 7.81 -4.43 22.69
C ASP A 358 6.48 -5.22 22.66
N LEU A 359 6.01 -5.62 21.48
CA LEU A 359 4.79 -6.44 21.30
C LEU A 359 5.03 -7.93 21.57
N LEU A 360 6.28 -8.39 21.60
CA LEU A 360 6.65 -9.81 21.50
C LEU A 360 7.15 -10.42 22.81
N CYS A 361 6.94 -9.74 23.94
CA CYS A 361 7.38 -10.23 25.23
C CYS A 361 6.45 -11.34 25.74
N VAL A 362 7.05 -12.46 26.14
CA VAL A 362 6.35 -13.65 26.64
C VAL A 362 6.87 -14.05 28.02
N ASP A 363 6.00 -14.68 28.80
CA ASP A 363 6.39 -15.29 30.07
C ASP A 363 7.07 -16.64 29.81
N ASN A 364 8.37 -16.72 30.11
CA ASN A 364 9.15 -17.95 29.93
C ASN A 364 8.94 -18.96 31.06
N SER A 365 8.23 -18.62 32.14
CA SER A 365 7.93 -19.55 33.24
C SER A 365 7.03 -20.72 32.81
N THR A 366 6.34 -20.61 31.67
CA THR A 366 5.56 -21.72 31.10
C THR A 366 6.41 -22.79 30.42
N LEU A 367 7.69 -22.52 30.11
CA LEU A 367 8.60 -23.49 29.49
C LEU A 367 9.19 -24.49 30.50
N SER A 368 9.20 -24.17 31.79
CA SER A 368 9.86 -24.99 32.84
C SER A 368 8.99 -26.08 33.44
N ASN A 369 7.74 -26.25 32.99
CA ASN A 369 6.80 -27.24 33.53
C ASN A 369 6.60 -28.47 32.62
N ASP A 370 7.30 -28.54 31.49
CA ASP A 370 7.20 -29.62 30.49
C ASP A 370 8.53 -30.40 30.30
N GLU A 371 9.53 -30.23 31.18
CA GLU A 371 10.67 -31.16 31.36
C GLU A 371 10.38 -32.14 32.50
#